data_AF-A0AAU9U7U4-F1
#
_entry.id   AF-A0AAU9U7U4-F1
#
_cell.length_a   1.000
_cell.length_b   1.000
_cell.length_c   1.000
_cell.angle_alpha   90.00
_cell.angle_beta   90.00
_cell.angle_gamma   90.00
#
_symmetry.space_group_name_H-M   'P 1'
#
loop_
_entity.id
_entity.type
_entity.pdbx_description
1 polymer ?
#
loop_
_entity_poly.entity_id
_entity_poly.type
_entity_poly.pdbx_seq_one_letter_code
_entity_poly.pdbx_strand_id
1 'polypeptide(L)'
;MTIIFFKSNKSISKILKVFFIILQIITLSDFGFLRYKLKLVSLKKCIRDKKLKPSEAQFFYKYLNDSVANVRKTFDPIVVVTLSANIPCMMITIYETIRDLKTEVENLYENLVNSIIVIVTFVTIVAPMIAAESSSTEVDKIKIILHDMLLCEKDDRQVRDVKKFIQYIDARPFKFRVLKIIPIDATFPVLMFNFCVTYLIVILQLTHIY
;
A
#
# COMPACT_ATOMS: atom_id res chain seq x y z
N MET A 1 5.07 -17.73 32.82
CA MET A 1 3.88 -17.39 33.63
C MET A 1 3.11 -16.23 33.00
N THR A 2 2.69 -16.37 31.73
CA THR A 2 1.87 -15.34 31.02
C THR A 2 1.05 -15.96 29.87
N ILE A 3 0.53 -17.19 30.06
CA ILE A 3 -0.31 -17.86 29.05
C ILE A 3 -1.71 -18.21 29.61
N ILE A 4 -1.94 -17.99 30.91
CA ILE A 4 -3.17 -18.45 31.59
C ILE A 4 -4.34 -17.44 31.54
N PHE A 5 -4.14 -16.22 31.01
CA PHE A 5 -5.21 -15.19 31.01
C PHE A 5 -6.07 -15.11 29.75
N PHE A 6 -5.93 -16.04 28.79
CA PHE A 6 -6.76 -16.06 27.57
C PHE A 6 -7.87 -17.12 27.58
N LYS A 7 -8.47 -17.41 28.74
CA LYS A 7 -9.87 -17.90 28.75
C LYS A 7 -10.81 -16.70 28.59
N SER A 8 -10.58 -15.94 27.52
CA SER A 8 -11.34 -14.73 27.20
C SER A 8 -12.75 -15.13 26.81
N ASN A 9 -13.72 -14.53 27.50
CA ASN A 9 -15.15 -14.65 27.23
C ASN A 9 -15.39 -14.56 25.71
N LYS A 10 -15.91 -15.62 25.08
CA LYS A 10 -16.10 -15.72 23.61
C LYS A 10 -16.80 -14.49 23.02
N SER A 11 -17.65 -13.82 23.81
CA SER A 11 -18.33 -12.58 23.42
C SER A 11 -17.39 -11.38 23.26
N ILE A 12 -16.41 -11.23 24.17
CA ILE A 12 -15.41 -10.14 24.13
C ILE A 12 -14.51 -10.29 22.89
N SER A 13 -14.14 -11.52 22.53
CA SER A 13 -13.35 -11.79 21.32
C SER A 13 -14.09 -11.37 20.03
N LYS A 14 -15.41 -11.58 19.95
CA LYS A 14 -16.21 -11.17 18.77
C LYS A 14 -16.27 -9.65 18.61
N ILE A 15 -16.51 -8.93 19.70
CA ILE A 15 -16.57 -7.46 19.69
C ILE A 15 -15.20 -6.88 19.27
N LEU A 16 -14.10 -7.45 19.78
CA LEU A 16 -12.75 -7.01 19.42
C LEU A 16 -12.45 -7.24 17.93
N LYS A 17 -12.89 -8.37 17.36
CA LYS A 17 -12.75 -8.68 15.93
C LYS A 17 -13.52 -7.69 15.05
N VAL A 18 -14.76 -7.36 15.43
CA VAL A 18 -15.58 -6.37 14.70
C VAL A 18 -14.95 -4.99 14.76
N PHE A 19 -14.50 -4.56 15.95
CA PHE A 19 -13.80 -3.29 16.13
C PHE A 19 -12.53 -3.23 15.26
N PHE A 20 -11.76 -4.32 15.21
CA PHE A 20 -10.57 -4.43 14.37
C PHE A 20 -10.89 -4.30 12.88
N ILE A 21 -11.96 -4.95 12.39
CA ILE A 21 -12.41 -4.81 11.00
C ILE A 21 -12.81 -3.36 10.69
N ILE A 22 -13.55 -2.70 11.59
CA ILE A 22 -13.93 -1.29 11.42
C ILE A 22 -12.69 -0.40 11.35
N LEU A 23 -11.70 -0.63 12.24
CA LEU A 23 -10.44 0.11 12.23
C LEU A 23 -9.69 -0.08 10.90
N GLN A 24 -9.67 -1.29 10.36
CA GLN A 24 -9.08 -1.61 9.05
C GLN A 24 -9.81 -0.94 7.89
N ILE A 25 -11.15 -0.86 7.93
CA ILE A 25 -11.95 -0.15 6.92
C ILE A 25 -11.67 1.36 6.96
N ILE A 26 -11.51 1.94 8.16
CA ILE A 26 -11.15 3.35 8.31
C ILE A 26 -9.75 3.60 7.73
N THR A 27 -8.78 2.73 8.01
CA THR A 27 -7.42 2.84 7.44
C THR A 27 -7.40 2.65 5.91
N LEU A 28 -8.27 1.78 5.37
CA LEU A 28 -8.48 1.64 3.92
C LEU A 28 -9.14 2.89 3.32
N SER A 29 -10.03 3.58 4.04
CA SER A 29 -10.69 4.81 3.56
C SER A 29 -9.71 5.98 3.46
N ASP A 30 -8.70 6.01 4.34
CA ASP A 30 -7.69 7.06 4.40
C ASP A 30 -6.61 6.98 3.30
N PHE A 31 -6.83 6.23 2.21
CA PHE A 31 -5.94 6.25 1.05
C PHE A 31 -5.99 7.59 0.29
N GLY A 32 -5.37 8.61 0.88
CA GLY A 32 -5.02 9.86 0.20
C GLY A 32 -4.27 9.62 -1.11
N PHE A 33 -3.55 8.50 -1.24
CA PHE A 33 -2.89 8.05 -2.47
C PHE A 33 -3.84 7.92 -3.65
N LEU A 34 -5.08 7.45 -3.45
CA LEU A 34 -6.05 7.36 -4.54
C LEU A 34 -6.42 8.76 -5.06
N ARG A 35 -6.57 9.73 -4.15
CA ARG A 35 -6.82 11.14 -4.51
C ARG A 35 -5.64 11.74 -5.28
N TYR A 36 -4.41 11.41 -4.90
CA TYR A 36 -3.20 11.85 -5.62
C TYR A 36 -3.10 11.23 -7.01
N LYS A 37 -3.39 9.92 -7.14
CA LYS A 37 -3.45 9.23 -8.44
C LYS A 37 -4.44 9.91 -9.38
N LEU A 38 -5.65 10.23 -8.92
CA LEU A 38 -6.65 10.93 -9.74
C LEU A 38 -6.14 12.29 -10.23
N LYS A 39 -5.45 13.06 -9.37
CA LYS A 39 -4.85 14.34 -9.76
C LYS A 39 -3.71 14.18 -10.77
N LEU A 40 -2.88 13.15 -10.64
CA LEU A 40 -1.81 12.83 -11.61
C LEU A 40 -2.39 12.40 -12.97
N VAL A 41 -3.45 11.58 -12.96
CA VAL A 41 -4.14 11.17 -14.20
C VAL A 41 -4.78 12.39 -14.89
N SER A 42 -5.36 13.30 -14.12
CA SER A 42 -5.89 14.57 -14.65
C SER A 42 -4.79 15.44 -15.27
N LEU A 43 -3.66 15.62 -14.56
CA LEU A 43 -2.50 16.34 -15.07
C LEU A 43 -1.98 15.74 -16.39
N LYS A 44 -1.82 14.40 -16.43
CA LYS A 44 -1.41 13.68 -17.63
C LYS A 44 -2.33 13.96 -18.81
N LYS A 45 -3.65 13.95 -18.58
CA LYS A 45 -4.65 14.26 -19.62
C LYS A 45 -4.52 15.71 -20.10
N CYS A 46 -4.33 16.68 -19.20
CA CYS A 46 -4.13 18.08 -19.55
C CYS A 46 -2.84 18.33 -20.38
N ILE A 47 -1.75 17.64 -20.05
CA ILE A 47 -0.49 17.73 -20.82
C ILE A 47 -0.67 17.10 -22.21
N ARG A 48 -1.29 15.91 -22.27
CA ARG A 48 -1.56 15.22 -23.54
C ARG A 48 -2.43 16.04 -24.49
N ASP A 49 -3.48 16.68 -23.95
CA ASP A 49 -4.41 17.50 -24.74
C ASP A 49 -3.80 18.88 -25.11
N LYS A 50 -2.51 19.13 -24.82
CA LYS A 50 -1.82 20.44 -24.97
C LYS A 50 -2.57 21.62 -24.34
N LYS A 51 -3.45 21.36 -23.36
CA LYS A 51 -4.26 22.40 -22.70
C LYS A 51 -3.46 23.24 -21.71
N LEU A 52 -2.37 22.69 -21.19
CA LEU A 52 -1.47 23.36 -20.26
C LEU A 52 -0.11 23.60 -20.90
N LYS A 53 0.48 24.77 -20.64
CA LYS A 53 1.88 25.04 -20.96
C LYS A 53 2.79 24.16 -20.07
N PRO A 54 3.97 23.73 -20.56
CA PRO A 54 4.90 22.93 -19.78
C PRO A 54 5.30 23.55 -18.43
N SER A 55 5.43 24.87 -18.37
CA SER A 55 5.75 25.62 -17.14
C SER A 55 4.64 25.55 -16.08
N GLU A 56 3.38 25.68 -16.48
CA GLU A 56 2.21 25.53 -15.59
C GLU A 56 2.07 24.08 -15.11
N ALA A 57 2.32 23.11 -15.99
CA ALA A 57 2.30 21.69 -15.65
C ALA A 57 3.39 21.33 -14.63
N GLN A 58 4.59 21.92 -14.79
CA GLN A 58 5.67 21.78 -13.82
C GLN A 58 5.29 22.35 -12.45
N PHE A 59 4.65 23.53 -12.40
CA PHE A 59 4.20 24.12 -11.15
C PHE A 59 3.18 23.22 -10.43
N PHE A 60 2.20 22.70 -11.16
CA PHE A 60 1.21 21.77 -10.61
C PHE A 60 1.85 20.46 -10.11
N TYR A 61 2.80 19.91 -10.87
CA TYR A 61 3.56 18.74 -10.46
C TYR A 61 4.37 19.01 -9.18
N LYS A 62 5.04 20.17 -9.08
CA LYS A 62 5.76 20.57 -7.87
C LYS A 62 4.83 20.63 -6.66
N TYR A 63 3.67 21.26 -6.80
CA TYR A 63 2.66 21.34 -5.74
C TYR A 63 2.18 19.94 -5.30
N LEU A 64 1.92 19.03 -6.26
CA LEU A 64 1.56 17.65 -5.95
C LEU A 64 2.68 16.91 -5.21
N ASN A 65 3.92 17.05 -5.68
CA ASN A 65 5.07 16.39 -5.08
C ASN A 65 5.34 16.89 -3.66
N ASP A 66 5.26 18.20 -3.42
CA ASP A 66 5.43 18.78 -2.08
C ASP A 66 4.29 18.35 -1.13
N SER A 67 3.05 18.28 -1.64
CA SER A 67 1.90 17.76 -0.88
C SER A 67 2.10 16.30 -0.49
N VAL A 68 2.56 15.46 -1.43
CA VAL A 68 2.83 14.05 -1.18
C VAL A 68 3.99 13.86 -0.22
N ALA A 69 5.05 14.68 -0.32
CA ALA A 69 6.15 14.66 0.64
C ALA A 69 5.68 15.00 2.06
N ASN A 70 4.70 15.88 2.21
CA ASN A 70 4.12 16.19 3.52
C ASN A 70 3.29 15.01 4.07
N VAL A 71 2.42 14.41 3.26
CA VAL A 71 1.62 13.23 3.66
C VAL A 71 2.52 12.05 4.01
N ARG A 72 3.61 11.85 3.27
CA ARG A 72 4.56 10.75 3.50
C ARG A 72 5.14 10.76 4.91
N LYS A 73 5.46 11.94 5.46
CA LYS A 73 6.03 12.05 6.83
C LYS A 73 5.12 11.43 7.89
N THR A 74 3.81 11.56 7.73
CA THR A 74 2.82 10.99 8.64
C THR A 74 2.48 9.55 8.26
N PHE A 75 2.47 9.24 6.97
CA PHE A 75 2.05 7.95 6.46
C PHE A 75 3.07 6.82 6.72
N ASP A 76 4.36 7.08 6.52
CA ASP A 76 5.41 6.08 6.68
C ASP A 76 5.38 5.39 8.07
N PRO A 77 5.35 6.10 9.21
CA PRO A 77 5.29 5.44 10.52
C PRO A 77 3.98 4.67 10.73
N ILE A 78 2.84 5.17 10.22
CA ILE A 78 1.55 4.47 10.32
C ILE A 78 1.61 3.13 9.59
N VAL A 79 2.18 3.10 8.38
CA VAL A 79 2.34 1.85 7.61
C VAL A 79 3.23 0.87 8.35
N VAL A 80 4.35 1.32 8.91
CA VAL A 80 5.26 0.43 9.66
C VAL A 80 4.57 -0.19 10.86
N VAL A 81 3.88 0.63 11.66
CA VAL A 81 3.12 0.15 12.82
C VAL A 81 2.04 -0.84 12.37
N THR A 82 1.30 -0.50 11.31
CA THR A 82 0.25 -1.35 10.73
C THR A 82 0.82 -2.69 10.25
N LEU A 83 1.94 -2.71 9.53
CA LEU A 83 2.60 -3.94 9.08
C LEU A 83 3.05 -4.79 10.26
N SER A 84 3.75 -4.17 11.21
CA SER A 84 4.30 -4.87 12.38
C SER A 84 3.23 -5.53 13.26
N ALA A 85 2.04 -4.93 13.34
CA ALA A 85 0.91 -5.47 14.10
C ALA A 85 0.09 -6.49 13.29
N ASN A 86 -0.17 -6.21 12.00
CA ASN A 86 -1.06 -7.04 11.19
C ASN A 86 -0.42 -8.36 10.75
N ILE A 87 0.90 -8.40 10.51
CA ILE A 87 1.57 -9.64 10.08
C ILE A 87 1.49 -10.73 11.16
N PRO A 88 1.89 -10.50 12.43
CA PRO A 88 1.73 -11.50 13.49
C PRO A 88 0.26 -11.86 13.73
N CYS A 89 -0.64 -10.88 13.69
CA CYS A 89 -2.07 -11.12 13.85
C CYS A 89 -2.62 -12.05 12.76
N MET A 90 -2.23 -11.84 11.51
CA MET A 90 -2.60 -12.72 10.39
C MET A 90 -2.05 -14.13 10.59
N MET A 91 -0.78 -14.28 10.97
CA MET A 91 -0.18 -15.60 11.23
C MET A 91 -0.91 -16.37 12.35
N ILE A 92 -1.23 -15.69 13.46
CA ILE A 92 -1.98 -16.29 14.58
C ILE A 92 -3.37 -16.72 14.12
N THR A 93 -4.08 -15.88 13.36
CA THR A 93 -5.44 -16.18 12.88
C THR A 93 -5.45 -17.38 11.92
N ILE A 94 -4.44 -17.49 11.06
CA ILE A 94 -4.29 -18.64 10.16
C ILE A 94 -3.99 -19.91 10.97
N TYR A 95 -3.07 -19.83 11.93
CA TYR A 95 -2.75 -20.96 12.81
C TYR A 95 -3.97 -21.44 13.60
N GLU A 96 -4.76 -20.53 14.18
CA GLU A 96 -5.99 -20.88 14.89
C GLU A 96 -6.99 -21.60 13.97
N THR A 97 -7.19 -21.08 12.76
CA THR A 97 -8.06 -21.71 11.76
C THR A 97 -7.60 -23.13 11.42
N ILE A 98 -6.30 -23.36 11.23
CA ILE A 98 -5.76 -24.70 10.92
C ILE A 98 -5.92 -25.65 12.11
N ARG A 99 -5.66 -25.16 13.33
CA ARG A 99 -5.83 -25.96 14.55
C ARG A 99 -7.28 -26.39 14.73
N ASP A 100 -8.21 -25.45 14.57
CA ASP A 100 -9.64 -25.70 14.79
C ASP A 100 -10.19 -26.71 13.75
N LEU A 101 -9.73 -26.63 12.49
CA LEU A 101 -10.02 -27.62 11.44
C LEU A 101 -9.53 -29.04 11.80
N LYS A 102 -8.35 -29.17 12.44
CA LYS A 102 -7.83 -30.50 12.84
C LYS A 102 -8.59 -31.11 14.01
N THR A 103 -9.09 -30.28 14.93
CA THR A 103 -9.76 -30.77 16.15
C THR A 103 -11.21 -31.21 15.96
N GLU A 104 -11.74 -31.23 14.74
CA GLU A 104 -13.15 -31.52 14.40
C GLU A 104 -14.18 -30.67 15.19
N VAL A 105 -13.73 -29.57 15.82
CA VAL A 105 -14.60 -28.58 16.46
C VAL A 105 -15.11 -27.65 15.35
N GLU A 106 -16.04 -28.15 14.55
CA GLU A 106 -16.58 -27.42 13.40
C GLU A 106 -17.52 -26.28 13.82
N ASN A 107 -16.96 -25.15 14.25
CA ASN A 107 -17.67 -23.87 14.20
C ASN A 107 -17.47 -23.24 12.83
N LEU A 108 -18.26 -23.67 11.84
CA LEU A 108 -18.24 -23.12 10.47
C LEU A 108 -18.26 -21.58 10.46
N TYR A 109 -19.04 -20.98 11.36
CA TYR A 109 -19.10 -19.52 11.54
C TYR A 109 -17.76 -18.90 11.97
N GLU A 110 -17.05 -19.50 12.93
CA GLU A 110 -15.77 -18.97 13.42
C GLU A 110 -14.69 -19.06 12.34
N ASN A 111 -14.66 -20.15 11.57
CA ASN A 111 -13.74 -20.34 10.44
C ASN A 111 -13.99 -19.34 9.30
N LEU A 112 -15.26 -19.08 8.96
CA LEU A 112 -15.61 -18.06 7.96
C LEU A 112 -15.17 -16.67 8.40
N VAL A 113 -15.44 -16.30 9.66
CA VAL A 113 -15.04 -15.00 10.21
C VAL A 113 -13.52 -14.83 10.19
N ASN A 114 -12.77 -15.84 10.63
CA ASN A 114 -11.31 -15.81 10.61
C ASN A 114 -10.75 -15.69 9.19
N SER A 115 -11.34 -16.41 8.22
CA SER A 115 -10.93 -16.33 6.82
C SER A 115 -11.16 -14.93 6.24
N ILE A 116 -12.31 -14.31 6.54
CA ILE A 116 -12.60 -12.93 6.15
C ILE A 116 -11.57 -11.97 6.77
N ILE A 117 -11.26 -12.12 8.06
CA ILE A 117 -10.25 -11.29 8.75
C ILE A 117 -8.89 -11.37 8.06
N VAL A 118 -8.45 -12.57 7.69
CA VAL A 118 -7.16 -12.77 6.98
C VAL A 118 -7.17 -12.04 5.63
N ILE A 119 -8.25 -12.20 4.84
CA ILE A 119 -8.39 -11.55 3.54
C ILE A 119 -8.38 -10.03 3.68
N VAL A 120 -9.19 -9.47 4.60
CA VAL A 120 -9.25 -8.02 4.81
C VAL A 120 -7.90 -7.49 5.28
N THR A 121 -7.25 -8.16 6.23
CA THR A 121 -5.92 -7.77 6.73
C THR A 121 -4.89 -7.77 5.61
N PHE A 122 -4.92 -8.78 4.74
CA PHE A 122 -4.04 -8.84 3.57
C PHE A 122 -4.30 -7.68 2.61
N VAL A 123 -5.56 -7.39 2.29
CA VAL A 123 -5.93 -6.26 1.41
C VAL A 123 -5.48 -4.93 2.03
N THR A 124 -5.65 -4.72 3.33
CA THR A 124 -5.21 -3.50 4.03
C THR A 124 -3.69 -3.31 3.95
N ILE A 125 -2.92 -4.39 4.03
CA ILE A 125 -1.46 -4.36 3.87
C ILE A 125 -1.09 -4.00 2.42
N VAL A 126 -1.72 -4.63 1.43
CA VAL A 126 -1.34 -4.55 0.01
C VAL A 126 -1.82 -3.28 -0.69
N ALA A 127 -3.02 -2.79 -0.35
CA ALA A 127 -3.62 -1.62 -0.97
C ALA A 127 -2.73 -0.36 -1.00
N PRO A 128 -2.07 0.08 0.09
CA PRO A 128 -1.20 1.25 0.04
C PRO A 128 0.01 1.06 -0.88
N MET A 129 0.51 -0.17 -0.98
CA MET A 129 1.68 -0.49 -1.81
C MET A 129 1.33 -0.42 -3.29
N ILE A 130 0.21 -1.01 -3.69
CA ILE A 130 -0.29 -0.92 -5.07
C ILE A 130 -0.60 0.54 -5.43
N ALA A 131 -1.19 1.30 -4.52
CA ALA A 131 -1.50 2.71 -4.75
C ALA A 131 -0.23 3.57 -4.91
N ALA A 132 0.80 3.30 -4.11
CA ALA A 132 2.11 3.91 -4.22
C ALA A 132 2.78 3.60 -5.57
N GLU A 133 2.91 2.31 -5.91
CA GLU A 133 3.49 1.84 -7.18
C GLU A 133 2.75 2.45 -8.38
N SER A 134 1.41 2.35 -8.38
CA SER A 134 0.60 2.89 -9.48
C SER A 134 0.79 4.40 -9.65
N SER A 135 1.04 5.15 -8.58
CA SER A 135 1.29 6.59 -8.66
C SER A 135 2.66 6.88 -9.27
N SER A 136 3.68 6.10 -8.92
CA SER A 136 5.01 6.16 -9.55
C SER A 136 4.92 5.88 -11.06
N THR A 137 4.18 4.83 -11.45
CA THR A 137 3.99 4.50 -12.87
C THR A 137 3.31 5.63 -13.67
N GLU A 138 2.37 6.37 -13.07
CA GLU A 138 1.74 7.51 -13.76
C GLU A 138 2.70 8.67 -13.98
N VAL A 139 3.68 8.87 -13.10
CA VAL A 139 4.75 9.87 -13.30
C VAL A 139 5.70 9.46 -14.41
N ASP A 140 6.04 8.18 -14.50
CA ASP A 140 6.86 7.66 -15.61
C ASP A 140 6.15 7.85 -16.97
N LYS A 141 4.83 7.65 -17.03
CA LYS A 141 4.04 7.96 -18.23
C LYS A 141 4.05 9.45 -18.58
N ILE A 142 4.01 10.34 -17.60
CA ILE A 142 4.15 11.79 -17.84
C ILE A 142 5.53 12.08 -18.42
N LYS A 143 6.59 11.46 -17.89
CA LYS A 143 7.96 11.60 -18.41
C LYS A 143 8.06 11.17 -19.88
N ILE A 144 7.45 10.05 -20.26
CA ILE A 144 7.39 9.57 -21.65
C ILE A 144 6.72 10.63 -22.55
N ILE A 145 5.56 11.15 -22.14
CA ILE A 145 4.85 12.18 -22.92
C ILE A 145 5.70 13.46 -23.09
N LEU A 146 6.44 13.86 -22.07
CA LEU A 146 7.33 15.02 -22.16
C LEU A 146 8.51 14.77 -23.13
N HIS A 147 9.04 13.55 -23.16
CA HIS A 147 10.05 13.18 -24.16
C HIS A 147 9.48 13.19 -25.58
N ASP A 148 8.25 12.69 -25.77
CA ASP A 148 7.57 12.75 -27.07
C ASP A 148 7.33 14.21 -27.51
N MET A 149 6.97 15.09 -26.56
CA MET A 149 6.84 16.53 -26.82
C MET A 149 8.15 17.16 -27.29
N LEU A 150 9.30 16.78 -26.70
CA LEU A 150 10.61 17.29 -27.13
C LEU A 150 10.96 16.93 -28.58
N LEU A 151 10.48 15.79 -29.08
CA LEU A 151 10.74 15.34 -30.45
C LEU A 151 9.88 16.10 -31.48
N CYS A 152 8.68 16.52 -31.09
CA CYS A 152 7.70 17.14 -31.98
C CYS A 152 7.72 18.68 -31.95
N GLU A 153 8.19 19.29 -30.86
CA GLU A 153 8.11 20.73 -30.65
C GLU A 153 9.25 21.48 -31.36
N LYS A 154 8.90 22.51 -32.16
CA LYS A 154 9.87 23.30 -32.94
C LYS A 154 10.25 24.62 -32.27
N ASP A 155 9.52 25.03 -31.25
CA ASP A 155 9.77 26.27 -30.50
C ASP A 155 10.85 26.06 -29.43
N ASP A 156 12.00 26.71 -29.59
CA ASP A 156 13.13 26.68 -28.66
C ASP A 156 12.75 27.06 -27.22
N ARG A 157 11.76 27.94 -27.03
CA ARG A 157 11.30 28.31 -25.68
C ARG A 157 10.60 27.13 -25.01
N GLN A 158 9.68 26.49 -25.71
CA GLN A 158 8.95 25.33 -25.19
C GLN A 158 9.86 24.12 -24.99
N VAL A 159 10.81 23.89 -25.91
CA VAL A 159 11.83 22.84 -25.77
C VAL A 159 12.64 23.04 -24.49
N ARG A 160 13.07 24.27 -24.18
CA ARG A 160 13.77 24.58 -22.92
C ARG A 160 12.90 24.31 -21.70
N ASP A 161 11.63 24.68 -21.73
CA ASP A 161 10.73 24.49 -20.58
C ASP A 161 10.40 23.01 -20.35
N VAL A 162 10.17 22.23 -21.41
CA VAL A 162 9.98 20.77 -21.31
C VAL A 162 11.25 20.11 -20.76
N LYS A 163 12.44 20.50 -21.23
CA LYS A 163 13.71 19.97 -20.72
C LYS A 163 13.91 20.27 -19.24
N LYS A 164 13.59 21.49 -18.78
CA LYS A 164 13.60 21.84 -17.36
C LYS A 164 12.62 20.98 -16.55
N PHE A 165 11.43 20.70 -17.10
CA PHE A 165 10.45 19.88 -16.43
C PHE A 165 10.92 18.43 -16.28
N ILE A 166 11.48 17.83 -17.34
CA ILE A 166 12.05 16.47 -17.27
C ILE A 166 13.18 16.41 -16.23
N GLN A 167 14.10 17.38 -16.25
CA GLN A 167 15.17 17.47 -15.24
C GLN A 167 14.61 17.57 -13.81
N TYR A 168 13.50 18.28 -13.62
CA TYR A 168 12.84 18.37 -12.33
C TYR A 168 12.25 17.02 -11.88
N ILE A 169 11.58 16.30 -12.78
CA ILE A 169 11.05 14.95 -12.49
C ILE A 169 12.19 13.99 -12.15
N ASP A 170 13.30 14.06 -12.90
CA ASP A 170 14.46 13.20 -12.67
C ASP A 170 15.19 13.50 -11.35
N ALA A 171 15.24 14.77 -10.95
CA ALA A 171 15.79 15.17 -9.66
C ALA A 171 14.89 14.77 -8.48
N ARG A 172 13.56 14.63 -8.71
CA ARG A 172 12.57 14.31 -7.67
C ARG A 172 11.59 13.26 -8.16
N PRO A 173 12.03 12.01 -8.36
CA PRO A 173 11.15 10.96 -8.82
C PRO A 173 10.12 10.64 -7.74
N PHE A 174 8.89 10.35 -8.17
CA PHE A 174 7.77 10.03 -7.30
C PHE A 174 7.89 8.60 -6.75
N LYS A 175 8.98 8.29 -6.04
CA LYS A 175 9.25 6.97 -5.46
C LYS A 175 8.82 6.95 -4.01
N PHE A 176 7.98 6.00 -3.63
CA PHE A 176 7.57 5.79 -2.25
C PHE A 176 8.53 4.81 -1.57
N ARG A 177 9.16 5.24 -0.48
CA ARG A 177 10.05 4.39 0.33
C ARG A 177 9.61 4.51 1.78
N VAL A 178 9.22 3.40 2.39
CA VAL A 178 8.97 3.34 3.84
C VAL A 178 10.31 3.33 4.56
N LEU A 179 10.46 4.17 5.58
CA LEU A 179 11.66 4.31 6.40
C LEU A 179 12.96 4.60 5.62
N LYS A 180 12.87 5.14 4.39
CA LYS A 180 14.00 5.36 3.45
C LYS A 180 14.78 4.09 3.03
N ILE A 181 14.50 2.93 3.61
CA ILE A 181 15.26 1.68 3.44
C ILE A 181 14.47 0.68 2.59
N ILE A 182 13.15 0.58 2.79
CA ILE A 182 12.32 -0.42 2.13
C ILE A 182 11.55 0.27 1.00
N PRO A 183 11.84 -0.05 -0.26
CA PRO A 183 11.03 0.45 -1.35
C PRO A 183 9.64 -0.19 -1.24
N ILE A 184 8.59 0.64 -1.26
CA ILE A 184 7.20 0.14 -1.25
C ILE A 184 6.84 -0.23 -2.69
N ASP A 185 7.51 -1.26 -3.18
CA ASP A 185 7.31 -1.74 -4.54
C ASP A 185 6.30 -2.89 -4.51
N ALA A 186 5.69 -3.20 -5.65
CA ALA A 186 4.75 -4.32 -5.79
C ALA A 186 5.35 -5.70 -5.45
N THR A 187 6.68 -5.80 -5.25
CA THR A 187 7.39 -6.98 -4.77
C THR A 187 7.25 -7.20 -3.26
N PHE A 188 6.97 -6.17 -2.46
CA PHE A 188 6.86 -6.30 -1.01
C PHE A 188 5.70 -7.22 -0.55
N PRO A 189 4.48 -7.14 -1.13
CA PRO A 189 3.42 -8.11 -0.87
C PRO A 189 3.83 -9.57 -1.10
N VAL A 190 4.59 -9.82 -2.16
CA VAL A 190 5.05 -11.17 -2.52
C VAL A 190 6.06 -11.68 -1.49
N LEU A 191 7.01 -10.82 -1.08
CA LEU A 191 7.97 -11.14 -0.04
C LEU A 191 7.26 -11.45 1.29
N MET A 192 6.28 -10.64 1.67
CA MET A 192 5.50 -10.83 2.89
C MET A 192 4.70 -12.13 2.86
N PHE A 193 4.07 -12.44 1.74
CA PHE A 193 3.35 -13.70 1.57
C PHE A 193 4.28 -14.90 1.72
N ASN A 194 5.45 -14.88 1.08
CA ASN A 194 6.45 -15.94 1.22
C ASN A 194 6.95 -16.09 2.65
N PHE A 195 7.19 -14.98 3.36
CA PHE A 195 7.52 -14.98 4.78
C PHE A 195 6.39 -15.65 5.59
N CYS A 196 5.14 -15.16 5.48
CA CYS A 196 4.01 -15.71 6.22
C CYS A 196 3.86 -17.22 5.99
N VAL A 197 3.90 -17.69 4.73
CA VAL A 197 3.79 -19.12 4.40
C VAL A 197 4.94 -19.93 5.01
N THR A 198 6.17 -19.47 4.87
CA THR A 198 7.36 -20.18 5.39
C THR A 198 7.29 -20.32 6.92
N TYR A 199 6.99 -19.24 7.63
CA TYR A 199 6.89 -19.27 9.09
C TYR A 199 5.70 -20.09 9.58
N LEU A 200 4.56 -20.04 8.88
CA LEU A 200 3.41 -20.89 9.18
C LEU A 200 3.77 -22.37 9.05
N ILE A 201 4.44 -22.77 7.98
CA ILE A 201 4.90 -24.16 7.80
C ILE A 201 5.80 -24.59 8.96
N VAL A 202 6.78 -23.75 9.34
CA VAL A 202 7.67 -24.03 10.46
C VAL A 202 6.90 -24.17 11.77
N ILE A 203 5.96 -23.28 12.06
CA ILE A 203 5.12 -23.35 13.28
C ILE A 203 4.30 -24.65 13.28
N LEU A 204 3.70 -25.03 12.15
CA LEU A 204 2.89 -26.25 12.05
C LEU A 204 3.74 -27.50 12.30
N GLN A 205 4.95 -27.56 11.73
CA GLN A 205 5.90 -28.65 11.94
C GLN A 205 6.35 -28.74 13.40
N LEU A 206 6.73 -27.61 14.01
CA LEU A 206 7.19 -27.58 15.40
C LEU A 206 6.09 -27.93 16.41
N THR A 207 4.83 -27.67 16.07
CA THR A 207 3.70 -27.93 16.97
C THR A 207 3.16 -29.36 16.84
N HIS A 208 3.71 -30.20 15.95
CA HIS A 208 3.20 -31.55 15.65
C HIS A 208 1.69 -31.56 15.33
N ILE A 209 1.19 -30.45 14.77
CA ILE A 209 -0.16 -30.41 14.19
C ILE A 209 -0.19 -31.23 12.89
N TYR A 210 0.97 -31.62 12.36
CA TYR A 210 1.13 -32.71 11.40
C TYR A 210 2.06 -33.79 11.95
#